data_AF-A0A3D4TWW1-F1
#
_entry.id   AF-A0A3D4TWW1-F1
#
_cell.length_a   1.000
_cell.length_b   1.000
_cell.length_c   1.000
_cell.angle_alpha   90.00
_cell.angle_beta   90.00
_cell.angle_gamma   90.00
#
_symmetry.space_group_name_H-M   'P 1'
#
loop_
_entity.id
_entity.type
_entity.pdbx_description
1 polymer ?
#
loop_
_entity_poly.entity_id
_entity_poly.type
_entity_poly.pdbx_seq_one_letter_code
_entity_poly.pdbx_strand_id
1 'polypeptide(L)'
;MHKKDRLIEAMVDKLSKIEKDWDTDQILSLLEKHRVQYNVTPAIRNRLFDEPVQKFLFSNENNSKIFIHYTKDELTAKKINREGFRFIETFEKTAEQVFSDSVDLNYKHNIRKYYGKYIVVICIANEIYNHFFEELKLLNKQNTQPEHVLSGIPSFINDNNEEVFTISNQFIKGFINYETGAIVPNPEFSPSYKYFISKEQFN
;
A
#
# COMPACT_ATOMS: atom_id res chain seq x y z
N MET A 1 1.57 -18.50 22.85
CA MET A 1 3.01 -18.28 22.56
C MET A 1 3.74 -19.62 22.64
N HIS A 2 3.57 -20.59 21.71
CA HIS A 2 4.22 -21.93 21.82
C HIS A 2 4.17 -22.78 20.52
N LYS A 3 4.75 -22.30 19.41
CA LYS A 3 4.92 -23.17 18.22
C LYS A 3 6.21 -22.91 17.44
N LYS A 4 6.61 -21.63 17.31
CA LYS A 4 7.93 -21.25 16.75
C LYS A 4 9.07 -21.67 17.69
N ASP A 5 8.89 -21.51 18.99
CA ASP A 5 9.92 -21.83 19.98
C ASP A 5 10.21 -23.33 20.02
N ARG A 6 9.18 -24.17 19.89
CA ARG A 6 9.34 -25.64 19.80
C ARG A 6 10.06 -26.10 18.54
N LEU A 7 9.93 -25.35 17.44
CA LEU A 7 10.56 -25.70 16.16
C LEU A 7 12.04 -25.31 16.15
N ILE A 8 12.35 -24.18 16.80
CA ILE A 8 13.72 -23.72 17.02
C ILE A 8 14.42 -24.64 18.04
N GLU A 9 13.77 -25.01 19.14
CA GLU A 9 14.30 -25.99 20.11
C GLU A 9 14.54 -27.35 19.45
N ALA A 10 13.59 -27.86 18.64
CA ALA A 10 13.77 -29.13 17.94
C ALA A 10 14.88 -29.08 16.88
N MET A 11 15.17 -27.91 16.31
CA MET A 11 16.29 -27.71 15.38
C MET A 11 17.63 -27.61 16.13
N VAL A 12 17.66 -26.90 17.27
CA VAL A 12 18.86 -26.78 18.12
C VAL A 12 19.22 -28.14 18.74
N ASP A 13 18.24 -28.93 19.19
CA ASP A 13 18.43 -30.30 19.68
C ASP A 13 18.85 -31.28 18.58
N LYS A 14 18.41 -31.05 17.34
CA LYS A 14 18.93 -31.80 16.20
C LYS A 14 20.37 -31.41 15.92
N LEU A 15 20.69 -30.13 15.85
CA LEU A 15 22.03 -29.63 15.54
C LEU A 15 23.06 -29.99 16.62
N SER A 16 22.69 -29.99 17.89
CA SER A 16 23.58 -30.38 19.01
C SER A 16 23.87 -31.88 19.05
N LYS A 17 22.93 -32.73 18.63
CA LYS A 17 23.16 -34.18 18.44
C LYS A 17 23.98 -34.52 17.19
N ILE A 18 24.16 -33.55 16.31
CA ILE A 18 24.75 -33.66 14.97
C ILE A 18 26.22 -33.19 14.96
N GLU A 19 26.67 -32.50 16.01
CA GLU A 19 28.02 -31.93 16.16
C GLU A 19 29.19 -32.93 16.14
N LYS A 20 28.96 -34.26 16.11
CA LYS A 20 30.04 -35.23 16.28
C LYS A 20 30.64 -35.85 15.02
N ASP A 21 30.00 -35.81 13.85
CA ASP A 21 30.53 -36.48 12.65
C ASP A 21 30.04 -35.83 11.34
N TRP A 22 30.25 -34.52 11.16
CA TRP A 22 29.96 -33.88 9.87
C TRP A 22 31.18 -33.93 8.97
N ASP A 23 31.13 -34.85 8.02
CA ASP A 23 32.05 -34.90 6.89
C ASP A 23 31.85 -33.65 6.01
N THR A 24 32.96 -33.08 5.57
CA THR A 24 33.01 -31.79 4.85
C THR A 24 32.15 -31.83 3.58
N ASP A 25 32.05 -33.01 2.96
CA ASP A 25 31.23 -33.25 1.78
C ASP A 25 29.72 -33.17 2.04
N GLN A 26 29.27 -33.51 3.25
CA GLN A 26 27.85 -33.38 3.62
C GLN A 26 27.47 -31.90 3.77
N ILE A 27 28.35 -31.08 4.38
CA ILE A 27 28.20 -29.63 4.47
C ILE A 27 28.13 -29.01 3.08
N LEU A 28 29.08 -29.37 2.20
CA LEU A 28 29.12 -28.85 0.84
C LEU A 28 27.88 -29.25 0.03
N SER A 29 27.40 -30.48 0.15
CA SER A 29 26.16 -30.93 -0.52
C SER A 29 24.92 -30.16 -0.04
N LEU A 30 24.88 -29.77 1.23
CA LEU A 30 23.76 -29.07 1.84
C LEU A 30 23.77 -27.58 1.44
N LEU A 31 24.96 -26.97 1.39
CA LEU A 31 25.19 -25.63 0.85
C LEU A 31 24.86 -25.58 -0.65
N GLU A 32 25.21 -26.61 -1.41
CA GLU A 32 24.95 -26.68 -2.85
C GLU A 32 23.46 -26.92 -3.15
N LYS A 33 22.79 -27.78 -2.38
CA LYS A 33 21.32 -27.91 -2.42
C LYS A 33 20.62 -26.60 -2.11
N HIS A 34 21.10 -25.85 -1.12
CA HIS A 34 20.58 -24.51 -0.83
C HIS A 34 20.86 -23.52 -1.96
N ARG A 35 22.07 -23.53 -2.55
CA ARG A 35 22.42 -22.66 -3.68
C ARG A 35 21.52 -22.90 -4.88
N VAL A 36 21.22 -24.16 -5.20
CA VAL A 36 20.29 -24.51 -6.28
C VAL A 36 18.86 -24.08 -5.96
N GLN A 37 18.43 -24.19 -4.69
CA GLN A 37 17.11 -23.71 -4.25
C GLN A 37 16.95 -22.18 -4.35
N TYR A 38 18.02 -21.42 -4.15
CA TYR A 38 18.02 -19.96 -4.28
C TYR A 38 18.27 -19.45 -5.71
N ASN A 39 18.85 -20.26 -6.60
CA ASN A 39 19.19 -19.87 -7.97
C ASN A 39 18.05 -20.03 -9.00
N VAL A 40 16.88 -20.55 -8.61
CA VAL A 40 15.74 -20.75 -9.54
C VAL A 40 14.65 -19.68 -9.40
N THR A 41 14.77 -18.74 -8.46
CA THR A 41 13.90 -17.57 -8.46
C THR A 41 14.67 -16.41 -9.07
N PRO A 42 14.33 -15.89 -10.27
CA PRO A 42 14.89 -14.62 -10.71
C PRO A 42 14.61 -13.63 -9.58
N ALA A 43 15.66 -13.04 -9.01
CA ALA A 43 15.52 -12.05 -7.96
C ALA A 43 14.51 -11.02 -8.45
N ILE A 44 13.32 -10.99 -7.86
CA ILE A 44 12.26 -10.07 -8.26
C ILE A 44 12.82 -8.69 -8.03
N ARG A 45 13.26 -8.05 -9.12
CA ARG A 45 13.95 -6.76 -9.05
C ARG A 45 12.92 -5.74 -8.65
N ASN A 46 13.08 -5.17 -7.46
CA ASN A 46 12.26 -4.07 -7.00
C ASN A 46 12.65 -2.81 -7.77
N ARG A 47 11.73 -2.30 -8.58
CA ARG A 47 11.85 -1.09 -9.39
C ARG A 47 11.11 0.10 -8.80
N LEU A 48 10.60 -0.01 -7.56
CA LEU A 48 9.96 1.11 -6.88
C LEU A 48 10.86 2.35 -6.84
N PHE A 49 12.17 2.15 -6.68
CA PHE A 49 13.18 3.20 -6.57
C PHE A 49 13.80 3.60 -7.91
N ASP A 50 13.32 3.07 -9.03
CA ASP A 50 13.75 3.53 -10.35
C ASP A 50 13.24 4.96 -10.58
N GLU A 51 14.06 5.80 -11.22
CA GLU A 51 13.78 7.23 -11.43
C GLU A 51 12.39 7.52 -12.03
N PRO A 52 11.91 6.82 -13.09
CA PRO A 52 10.58 7.08 -13.65
C PRO A 52 9.45 6.82 -12.65
N VAL A 53 9.64 5.81 -11.78
CA VAL A 53 8.66 5.41 -10.77
C VAL A 53 8.62 6.43 -9.63
N GLN A 54 9.79 6.85 -9.15
CA GLN A 54 9.90 7.89 -8.12
C GLN A 54 9.32 9.22 -8.62
N LYS A 55 9.65 9.61 -9.85
CA LYS A 55 9.10 10.82 -10.49
C LYS A 55 7.58 10.74 -10.60
N PHE A 56 7.03 9.60 -11.02
CA PHE A 56 5.59 9.41 -11.06
C PHE A 56 4.96 9.44 -9.67
N LEU A 57 5.57 8.80 -8.67
CA LEU A 57 5.04 8.77 -7.31
C LEU A 57 4.98 10.19 -6.70
N PHE A 58 6.07 10.97 -6.83
CA PHE A 58 6.25 12.22 -6.09
C PHE A 58 6.07 13.51 -6.89
N SER A 59 5.67 13.48 -8.17
CA SER A 59 5.50 14.72 -8.96
C SER A 59 4.50 15.75 -8.42
N ASN A 60 3.71 15.42 -7.39
CA ASN A 60 2.73 16.31 -6.75
C ASN A 60 3.07 16.64 -5.28
N GLU A 61 4.24 16.24 -4.78
CA GLU A 61 4.58 16.29 -3.34
C GLU A 61 4.48 17.69 -2.71
N ASN A 62 4.79 18.73 -3.49
CA ASN A 62 4.77 20.11 -2.98
C ASN A 62 3.36 20.62 -2.68
N ASN A 63 2.35 20.11 -3.39
CA ASN A 63 1.00 20.67 -3.39
C ASN A 63 -0.09 19.63 -3.06
N SER A 64 0.28 18.40 -2.73
CA SER A 64 -0.66 17.32 -2.46
C SER A 64 -0.15 16.38 -1.39
N LYS A 65 -1.08 15.87 -0.58
CA LYS A 65 -0.85 14.68 0.23
C LYS A 65 -0.89 13.47 -0.69
N ILE A 66 0.16 12.65 -0.63
CA ILE A 66 0.32 11.44 -1.45
C ILE A 66 0.12 10.24 -0.54
N PHE A 67 -0.77 9.34 -0.94
CA PHE A 67 -1.01 8.08 -0.26
C PHE A 67 -0.79 6.92 -1.21
N ILE A 68 -0.37 5.78 -0.66
CA ILE A 68 -0.21 4.54 -1.41
C ILE A 68 -1.02 3.40 -0.81
N HIS A 69 -1.54 2.56 -1.68
CA HIS A 69 -2.24 1.32 -1.31
C HIS A 69 -1.70 0.15 -2.13
N TYR A 70 -1.41 -0.96 -1.47
CA TYR A 70 -0.93 -2.18 -2.10
C TYR A 70 -2.08 -3.12 -2.44
N THR A 71 -2.10 -3.64 -3.66
CA THR A 71 -3.07 -4.64 -4.11
C THR A 71 -2.42 -5.77 -4.90
N LYS A 72 -3.02 -6.96 -4.80
CA LYS A 72 -2.45 -8.22 -5.28
C LYS A 72 -2.45 -8.33 -6.79
N ASP A 73 -3.51 -7.88 -7.44
CA ASP A 73 -3.76 -8.12 -8.84
C ASP A 73 -4.08 -6.84 -9.61
N GLU A 74 -3.81 -6.89 -10.91
CA GLU A 74 -3.95 -5.76 -11.81
C GLU A 74 -5.41 -5.38 -12.03
N LEU A 75 -6.34 -6.34 -11.95
CA LEU A 75 -7.77 -6.09 -12.14
C LEU A 75 -8.29 -5.20 -11.01
N THR A 76 -7.89 -5.49 -9.78
CA THR A 76 -8.20 -4.65 -8.61
C THR A 76 -7.59 -3.26 -8.76
N ALA A 77 -6.32 -3.14 -9.16
CA ALA A 77 -5.69 -1.85 -9.40
C ALA A 77 -6.41 -1.03 -10.49
N LYS A 78 -6.75 -1.66 -11.62
CA LYS A 78 -7.54 -1.05 -12.71
C LYS A 78 -8.94 -0.64 -12.25
N LYS A 79 -9.59 -1.47 -11.43
CA LYS A 79 -10.89 -1.17 -10.85
C LYS A 79 -10.83 0.07 -9.97
N ILE A 80 -9.85 0.15 -9.06
CA ILE A 80 -9.63 1.32 -8.22
C ILE A 80 -9.34 2.55 -9.07
N ASN A 81 -8.51 2.41 -10.11
CA ASN A 81 -8.18 3.49 -11.03
C ASN A 81 -9.42 4.07 -11.74
N ARG A 82 -10.40 3.23 -12.05
CA ARG A 82 -11.63 3.61 -12.76
C ARG A 82 -12.73 4.08 -11.82
N GLU A 83 -12.95 3.38 -10.72
CA GLU A 83 -14.12 3.54 -9.86
C GLU A 83 -13.84 4.35 -8.58
N GLY A 84 -12.57 4.60 -8.27
CA GLY A 84 -12.15 5.21 -7.03
C GLY A 84 -11.73 4.19 -5.98
N PHE A 85 -11.27 4.70 -4.83
CA PHE A 85 -10.71 3.88 -3.76
C PHE A 85 -11.71 3.70 -2.63
N ARG A 86 -12.09 2.45 -2.37
CA ARG A 86 -13.03 2.08 -1.31
C ARG A 86 -12.31 1.72 -0.03
N PHE A 87 -12.83 2.19 1.10
CA PHE A 87 -12.31 1.85 2.42
C PHE A 87 -13.44 1.77 3.46
N ILE A 88 -13.13 1.12 4.57
CA ILE A 88 -14.03 0.90 5.71
C ILE A 88 -13.33 1.46 6.95
N GLU A 89 -14.12 2.00 7.89
CA GLU A 89 -13.68 2.61 9.15
C GLU A 89 -12.75 3.81 9.01
N THR A 90 -11.48 3.60 8.65
CA THR A 90 -10.48 4.67 8.56
C THR A 90 -9.57 4.47 7.36
N PHE A 91 -9.41 5.54 6.58
CA PHE A 91 -8.58 5.54 5.39
C PHE A 91 -7.13 5.12 5.68
N GLU A 92 -6.56 5.60 6.78
CA GLU A 92 -5.17 5.34 7.21
C GLU A 92 -4.87 3.86 7.51
N LYS A 93 -5.90 3.03 7.80
CA LYS A 93 -5.71 1.58 7.95
C LYS A 93 -5.48 0.89 6.61
N THR A 94 -5.93 1.51 5.52
CA THR A 94 -5.96 0.91 4.18
C THR A 94 -4.93 1.53 3.24
N ALA A 95 -4.62 2.82 3.39
CA ALA A 95 -3.66 3.56 2.59
C ALA A 95 -2.69 4.32 3.49
N GLU A 96 -1.41 4.36 3.10
CA GLU A 96 -0.37 5.03 3.88
C GLU A 96 0.08 6.31 3.18
N GLN A 97 0.14 7.41 3.93
CA GLN A 97 0.75 8.64 3.43
C GLN A 97 2.25 8.40 3.22
N VAL A 98 2.80 8.89 2.11
CA VAL A 98 4.23 8.80 1.79
C VAL A 98 4.82 10.15 1.44
N PHE A 99 6.12 10.28 1.67
CA PHE A 99 6.93 11.46 1.37
C PHE A 99 8.10 11.04 0.49
N SER A 100 8.75 11.99 -0.20
CA SER A 100 10.00 11.74 -0.92
C SER A 100 11.19 11.56 0.04
N ASP A 101 11.03 10.63 0.98
CA ASP A 101 12.07 10.11 1.85
C ASP A 101 12.24 8.62 1.54
N SER A 102 13.40 8.30 0.97
CA SER A 102 13.75 6.92 0.61
C SER A 102 13.72 5.94 1.79
N VAL A 103 14.04 6.41 3.01
CA VAL A 103 14.08 5.56 4.21
C VAL A 103 12.66 5.19 4.62
N ASP A 104 11.77 6.19 4.72
CA ASP A 104 10.35 6.00 5.01
C ASP A 104 9.67 5.12 3.96
N LEU A 105 9.88 5.42 2.66
CA LEU A 105 9.29 4.64 1.58
C LEU A 105 9.77 3.19 1.59
N ASN A 106 11.05 2.95 1.85
CA ASN A 106 11.60 1.59 1.93
C ASN A 106 11.05 0.82 3.13
N TYR A 107 10.92 1.47 4.29
CA TYR A 107 10.29 0.87 5.47
C TYR A 107 8.85 0.44 5.16
N LYS A 108 8.03 1.35 4.66
CA LYS A 108 6.62 1.09 4.30
C LYS A 108 6.50 0.01 3.24
N HIS A 109 7.33 0.09 2.19
CA HIS A 109 7.36 -0.92 1.14
C HIS A 109 7.68 -2.31 1.68
N ASN A 110 8.66 -2.45 2.57
CA ASN A 110 9.03 -3.75 3.12
C ASN A 110 7.92 -4.39 3.96
N ILE A 111 7.12 -3.58 4.65
CA ILE A 111 5.96 -4.05 5.42
C ILE A 111 4.81 -4.44 4.50
N ARG A 112 4.55 -3.64 3.46
CA ARG A 112 3.31 -3.73 2.67
C ARG A 112 3.42 -4.54 1.38
N LYS A 113 4.63 -4.82 0.87
CA LYS A 113 4.83 -5.61 -0.37
C LYS A 113 4.19 -6.99 -0.36
N TYR A 114 3.93 -7.57 0.81
CA TYR A 114 3.25 -8.87 0.95
C TYR A 114 1.76 -8.82 0.57
N TYR A 115 1.13 -7.63 0.57
CA TYR A 115 -0.27 -7.46 0.15
C TYR A 115 -0.42 -7.48 -1.37
N GLY A 116 0.66 -7.30 -2.13
CA GLY A 116 0.62 -7.38 -3.57
C GLY A 116 1.68 -6.54 -4.26
N LYS A 117 1.79 -6.72 -5.58
CA LYS A 117 2.81 -6.07 -6.41
C LYS A 117 2.39 -4.73 -7.05
N TYR A 118 1.11 -4.41 -6.96
CA TYR A 118 0.55 -3.18 -7.52
C TYR A 118 0.40 -2.15 -6.42
N ILE A 119 0.89 -0.94 -6.67
CA ILE A 119 0.79 0.20 -5.79
C ILE A 119 -0.13 1.22 -6.44
N VAL A 120 -1.31 1.42 -5.88
CA VAL A 120 -2.20 2.52 -6.25
C VAL A 120 -1.67 3.80 -5.61
N VAL A 121 -1.59 4.88 -6.39
CA VAL A 121 -1.17 6.20 -5.95
C VAL A 121 -2.38 7.11 -5.88
N ILE A 122 -2.64 7.64 -4.69
CA ILE A 122 -3.74 8.57 -4.40
C ILE A 122 -3.13 9.93 -4.07
N CYS A 123 -3.61 11.00 -4.69
CA CYS A 123 -3.14 12.34 -4.42
C CYS A 123 -4.32 13.28 -4.19
N ILE A 124 -4.30 13.97 -3.06
CA ILE A 124 -5.31 14.96 -2.68
C ILE A 124 -4.59 16.29 -2.49
N ALA A 125 -5.01 17.32 -3.22
CA ALA A 125 -4.39 18.64 -3.12
C ALA A 125 -4.49 19.19 -1.69
N ASN A 126 -3.42 19.83 -1.22
CA ASN A 126 -3.34 20.38 0.14
C ASN A 126 -4.47 21.39 0.40
N GLU A 127 -4.82 22.21 -0.59
CA GLU A 127 -5.93 23.16 -0.50
C GLU A 127 -7.27 22.46 -0.23
N ILE A 128 -7.53 21.34 -0.92
CA ILE A 128 -8.78 20.59 -0.81
C ILE A 128 -8.84 19.90 0.55
N TYR A 129 -7.74 19.25 0.92
CA TYR A 129 -7.65 18.56 2.20
C TYR A 129 -7.86 19.52 3.38
N ASN A 130 -7.15 20.66 3.36
CA ASN A 130 -7.23 21.65 4.43
C ASN A 130 -8.60 22.33 4.48
N HIS A 131 -9.23 22.57 3.33
CA HIS A 131 -10.58 23.11 3.26
C HIS A 131 -11.58 22.21 4.01
N PHE A 132 -11.63 20.92 3.67
CA PHE A 132 -12.56 19.99 4.34
C PHE A 132 -12.19 19.73 5.80
N PHE A 133 -10.90 19.74 6.13
CA PHE A 133 -10.47 19.65 7.51
C PHE A 133 -11.03 20.79 8.37
N GLU A 134 -10.95 22.04 7.89
CA GLU A 134 -11.51 23.18 8.61
C GLU A 134 -13.04 23.18 8.61
N GLU A 135 -13.72 22.77 7.53
CA GLU A 135 -15.18 22.64 7.52
C GLU A 135 -15.69 21.61 8.54
N LEU A 136 -15.06 20.43 8.60
CA LEU A 136 -15.42 19.38 9.57
C LEU A 136 -15.23 19.85 11.01
N LYS A 137 -14.19 20.64 11.25
CA LYS A 137 -13.93 21.27 12.55
C LYS A 137 -15.01 22.28 12.92
N LEU A 138 -15.47 23.12 11.98
CA LEU A 138 -16.57 24.07 12.20
C LEU A 138 -17.91 23.37 12.50
N LEU A 139 -18.13 22.19 11.91
CA LEU A 139 -19.33 21.38 12.13
C LEU A 139 -19.27 20.50 13.39
N ASN A 140 -18.22 20.62 14.21
CA ASN A 140 -17.95 19.77 15.38
C ASN A 140 -17.90 18.26 15.05
N LYS A 141 -17.59 17.88 13.80
CA LYS A 141 -17.40 16.49 13.37
C LYS A 141 -15.95 16.04 13.58
N GLN A 142 -15.45 16.14 14.82
CA GLN A 142 -14.04 15.86 15.14
C GLN A 142 -13.60 14.40 14.88
N ASN A 143 -14.55 13.47 14.79
CA ASN A 143 -14.28 12.06 14.49
C ASN A 143 -14.28 11.74 12.99
N THR A 144 -14.59 12.71 12.13
CA THR A 144 -14.62 12.53 10.67
C THR A 144 -13.35 13.13 10.06
N GLN A 145 -12.63 12.32 9.29
CA GLN A 145 -11.48 12.78 8.51
C GLN A 145 -11.90 13.26 7.10
N PRO A 146 -11.14 14.18 6.47
CA PRO A 146 -11.44 14.69 5.12
C PRO A 146 -11.70 13.61 4.07
N GLU A 147 -11.03 12.47 4.16
CA GLU A 147 -11.17 11.36 3.19
C GLU A 147 -12.56 10.73 3.19
N HIS A 148 -13.32 10.82 4.30
CA HIS A 148 -14.71 10.35 4.36
C HIS A 148 -15.65 11.25 3.56
N VAL A 149 -15.38 12.55 3.51
CA VAL A 149 -16.21 13.52 2.79
C VAL A 149 -15.77 13.71 1.33
N LEU A 150 -14.51 13.43 1.01
CA LEU A 150 -13.97 13.41 -0.35
C LEU A 150 -14.48 12.24 -1.21
N SER A 151 -15.59 11.63 -0.79
CA SER A 151 -16.20 10.51 -1.45
C SER A 151 -16.94 10.96 -2.71
N GLY A 152 -16.67 10.29 -3.84
CA GLY A 152 -17.36 10.58 -5.11
C GLY A 152 -18.82 10.14 -5.14
N ILE A 153 -19.23 9.35 -4.16
CA ILE A 153 -20.59 8.81 -3.96
C ILE A 153 -20.93 8.79 -2.46
N PRO A 154 -22.21 8.83 -2.06
CA PRO A 154 -22.60 8.60 -0.67
C PRO A 154 -22.05 7.27 -0.14
N SER A 155 -21.74 7.21 1.15
CA SER A 155 -21.39 5.95 1.80
C SER A 155 -22.56 4.97 1.72
N PHE A 156 -22.25 3.68 1.77
CA PHE A 156 -23.27 2.63 1.78
C PHE A 156 -22.87 1.51 2.73
N ILE A 157 -23.86 0.80 3.25
CA ILE A 157 -23.64 -0.35 4.12
C ILE A 157 -23.41 -1.59 3.24
N ASN A 158 -22.32 -2.30 3.47
CA ASN A 158 -22.02 -3.56 2.77
C ASN A 158 -22.75 -4.76 3.42
N ASP A 159 -22.58 -5.96 2.84
CA ASP A 159 -23.19 -7.20 3.35
C ASP A 159 -22.73 -7.59 4.76
N ASN A 160 -21.61 -7.03 5.23
CA ASN A 160 -21.07 -7.24 6.57
C ASN A 160 -21.59 -6.20 7.59
N ASN A 161 -22.54 -5.35 7.19
CA ASN A 161 -23.07 -4.25 8.00
C ASN A 161 -22.00 -3.19 8.36
N GLU A 162 -21.02 -2.99 7.48
CA GLU A 162 -19.97 -1.98 7.61
C GLU A 162 -20.22 -0.82 6.64
N GLU A 163 -19.97 0.40 7.10
CA GLU A 163 -20.05 1.58 6.26
C GLU A 163 -18.82 1.69 5.34
N VAL A 164 -19.09 1.76 4.03
CA VAL A 164 -18.08 1.84 2.98
C VAL A 164 -18.06 3.25 2.40
N PHE A 165 -16.87 3.85 2.40
CA PHE A 165 -16.58 5.14 1.79
C PHE A 165 -15.81 4.96 0.48
N THR A 166 -15.96 5.88 -0.48
CA THR A 166 -15.31 5.76 -1.80
C THR A 166 -14.68 7.07 -2.25
N ILE A 167 -13.36 7.20 -2.09
CA ILE A 167 -12.62 8.34 -2.65
C ILE A 167 -12.79 8.35 -4.16
N SER A 168 -13.14 9.52 -4.72
CA SER A 168 -13.32 9.69 -6.16
C SER A 168 -12.10 9.24 -6.96
N ASN A 169 -12.35 8.64 -8.12
CA ASN A 169 -11.31 8.25 -9.07
C ASN A 169 -10.43 9.44 -9.51
N GLN A 170 -10.92 10.68 -9.45
CA GLN A 170 -10.14 11.87 -9.77
C GLN A 170 -8.97 12.10 -8.81
N PHE A 171 -9.04 11.60 -7.57
CA PHE A 171 -7.90 11.63 -6.65
C PHE A 171 -6.93 10.46 -6.87
N ILE A 172 -7.26 9.50 -7.73
CA ILE A 172 -6.39 8.38 -8.08
C ILE A 172 -5.50 8.81 -9.23
N LYS A 173 -4.20 8.91 -8.97
CA LYS A 173 -3.20 9.31 -9.96
C LYS A 173 -2.90 8.21 -10.98
N GLY A 174 -3.03 6.97 -10.54
CA GLY A 174 -2.67 5.79 -11.30
C GLY A 174 -2.21 4.66 -10.40
N PHE A 175 -1.61 3.65 -11.01
CA PHE A 175 -0.96 2.58 -10.27
C PHE A 175 0.36 2.16 -10.90
N ILE A 176 1.20 1.51 -10.10
CA ILE A 176 2.56 1.10 -10.43
C ILE A 176 2.67 -0.40 -10.15
N ASN A 177 3.27 -1.16 -11.05
CA ASN A 177 3.75 -2.50 -10.73
C ASN A 177 5.23 -2.39 -10.33
N TYR A 178 5.55 -2.52 -9.04
CA TYR A 178 6.92 -2.29 -8.57
C TYR A 178 7.92 -3.37 -9.00
N GLU A 179 7.47 -4.54 -9.46
CA GLU A 179 8.37 -5.60 -9.95
C GLU A 179 8.85 -5.30 -11.38
N THR A 180 7.98 -4.69 -12.18
CA THR A 180 8.23 -4.40 -13.61
C THR A 180 8.57 -2.94 -13.88
N GLY A 181 8.24 -2.04 -12.96
CA GLY A 181 8.34 -0.59 -13.14
C GLY A 181 7.25 -0.02 -14.05
N ALA A 182 6.27 -0.84 -14.46
CA ALA A 182 5.17 -0.39 -15.31
C ALA A 182 4.28 0.60 -14.55
N ILE A 183 3.95 1.71 -15.20
CA ILE A 183 3.11 2.78 -14.66
C ILE A 183 1.87 2.88 -15.55
N VAL A 184 0.70 2.91 -14.91
CA VAL A 184 -0.57 3.16 -15.59
C VAL A 184 -1.19 4.41 -14.98
N PRO A 185 -1.08 5.57 -15.65
CA PRO A 185 -1.67 6.81 -15.17
C PRO A 185 -3.19 6.77 -15.33
N ASN A 186 -3.90 7.48 -14.45
CA ASN A 186 -5.32 7.74 -14.62
C ASN A 186 -5.53 8.99 -15.49
N PRO A 187 -6.21 8.90 -16.65
CA PRO A 187 -6.50 10.07 -17.47
C PRO A 187 -7.47 11.07 -16.80
N GLU A 188 -8.25 10.63 -15.82
CA GLU A 188 -9.21 11.48 -15.08
C GLU A 188 -8.61 12.10 -13.81
N PHE A 189 -7.30 11.92 -13.58
CA PHE A 189 -6.64 12.43 -12.40
C PHE A 189 -6.69 13.97 -12.30
N SER A 190 -7.27 14.45 -11.22
CA SER A 190 -7.37 15.85 -10.83
C SER A 190 -7.25 15.96 -9.31
N PRO A 191 -6.05 16.23 -8.76
CA PRO A 191 -5.84 16.25 -7.31
C PRO A 191 -6.57 17.41 -6.61
N SER A 192 -6.93 18.45 -7.37
CA SER A 192 -7.71 19.60 -6.93
C SER A 192 -9.19 19.47 -7.32
N TYR A 193 -9.67 18.25 -7.56
CA TYR A 193 -11.07 18.01 -7.91
C TYR A 193 -11.98 18.56 -6.81
N LYS A 194 -12.77 19.57 -7.17
CA LYS A 194 -13.77 20.16 -6.29
C LYS A 194 -15.08 19.41 -6.51
N TYR A 195 -15.35 18.44 -5.64
CA TYR A 195 -16.68 17.88 -5.57
C TYR A 195 -17.63 18.92 -4.97
N PHE A 196 -18.80 19.09 -5.57
CA PHE A 196 -19.90 19.76 -4.90
C PHE A 196 -20.42 18.81 -3.81
N ILE A 197 -19.90 18.97 -2.59
CA ILE A 197 -20.47 18.28 -1.44
C ILE A 197 -21.87 18.84 -1.20
N SER A 198 -22.91 18.03 -1.45
CA SER A 198 -24.26 18.41 -1.03
C SER A 198 -24.31 18.37 0.50
N LYS A 199 -25.08 19.26 1.13
CA LYS A 199 -25.21 19.31 2.61
C LYS A 199 -25.57 17.96 3.25
N GLU A 200 -26.10 17.02 2.47
CA GLU A 200 -26.47 15.67 2.90
C GLU A 200 -25.26 14.81 3.28
N GLN A 201 -24.09 15.00 2.65
CA GLN A 201 -22.85 14.29 3.01
C GLN A 201 -22.24 14.81 4.32
N PHE A 202 -22.72 15.96 4.82
CA PHE A 202 -22.34 16.53 6.11
C PHE A 202 -23.32 16.21 7.23
N ASN A 203 -24.45 15.55 6.97
CA ASN A 203 -25.39 15.10 8.01
C ASN A 203 -25.04 13.67 8.41
#